data_AF-A0A2D9FU02-F1
#
_entry.id   AF-A0A2D9FU02-F1
#
_cell.length_a   1.000
_cell.length_b   1.000
_cell.length_c   1.000
_cell.angle_alpha   90.00
_cell.angle_beta   90.00
_cell.angle_gamma   90.00
#
_symmetry.space_group_name_H-M   'P 1'
#
loop_
_entity.id
_entity.type
_entity.pdbx_description
1 polymer ?
#
loop_
_entity_poly.entity_id
_entity_poly.type
_entity_poly.pdbx_seq_one_letter_code
_entity_poly.pdbx_strand_id
1 'polypeptide(L)'
;MNNFLDKEYHPVIEDFVLDYVDENMGSVERTTFEEVLVHDDDLRELAFSAKEGKRLLEQFRDIKANEGFLDRLLQSISSND
;
A
#
# COMPACT_ATOMS: atom_id res chain seq x y z
N MET A 1 -16.36 6.31 34.53
CA MET A 1 -15.31 5.45 33.94
C MET A 1 -15.60 5.35 32.46
N ASN A 2 -15.08 6.30 31.69
CA ASN A 2 -15.04 6.15 30.24
C ASN A 2 -13.71 5.45 29.98
N ASN A 3 -13.75 4.12 29.92
CA ASN A 3 -12.61 3.37 29.44
C ASN A 3 -12.42 3.84 27.99
N PHE A 4 -11.41 4.70 27.82
CA PHE A 4 -10.54 4.66 26.67
C PHE A 4 -10.25 3.18 26.46
N LEU A 5 -11.02 2.53 25.60
CA LEU A 5 -10.58 1.31 24.96
C LEU A 5 -9.28 1.74 24.31
N ASP A 6 -8.17 1.40 24.96
CA ASP A 6 -6.86 1.35 24.33
C ASP A 6 -7.13 0.88 22.90
N LYS A 7 -6.74 1.70 21.92
CA LYS A 7 -6.88 1.40 20.49
C LYS A 7 -6.04 0.16 20.22
N GLU A 8 -6.58 -0.98 20.61
CA GLU A 8 -5.92 -2.27 20.62
C GLU A 8 -5.73 -2.60 19.16
N TYR A 9 -4.47 -2.61 18.76
CA TYR A 9 -4.07 -3.01 17.43
C TYR A 9 -4.72 -4.35 17.15
N HIS A 10 -5.67 -4.38 16.22
CA HIS A 10 -6.44 -5.58 15.94
C HIS A 10 -5.83 -6.22 14.69
N PRO A 11 -5.01 -7.30 14.81
CA PRO A 11 -4.27 -7.85 13.67
C PRO A 11 -5.18 -8.20 12.49
N VAL A 12 -6.42 -8.60 12.78
CA VAL A 12 -7.44 -8.87 11.77
C VAL A 12 -7.75 -7.63 10.91
N ILE A 13 -7.79 -6.43 11.49
CA ILE A 13 -8.05 -5.19 10.74
C ILE A 13 -6.86 -4.87 9.83
N GLU A 14 -5.63 -5.12 10.28
CA GLU A 14 -4.43 -4.96 9.45
C GLU A 14 -4.51 -5.87 8.21
N ASP A 15 -4.85 -7.15 8.39
CA ASP A 15 -5.01 -8.11 7.28
C ASP A 15 -6.06 -7.62 6.26
N PHE A 16 -7.23 -7.15 6.74
CA PHE A 16 -8.25 -6.57 5.86
C PHE A 16 -7.76 -5.31 5.15
N VAL A 17 -7.01 -4.43 5.82
CA VAL A 17 -6.45 -3.24 5.16
C VAL A 17 -5.43 -3.64 4.08
N LEU A 18 -4.57 -4.62 4.36
CA LEU A 18 -3.57 -5.12 3.42
C LEU A 18 -4.24 -5.75 2.19
N ASP A 19 -5.20 -6.64 2.38
CA ASP A 19 -5.92 -7.28 1.27
C ASP A 19 -6.73 -6.28 0.45
N TYR A 20 -7.27 -5.24 1.08
CA TYR A 20 -7.98 -4.15 0.38
C TYR A 20 -7.02 -3.29 -0.45
N VAL A 21 -5.86 -2.95 0.10
CA VAL A 21 -4.80 -2.18 -0.58
C VAL A 21 -4.21 -2.95 -1.75
N ASP A 22 -4.03 -4.25 -1.59
CA ASP A 22 -3.45 -5.15 -2.59
C ASP A 22 -4.46 -5.62 -3.64
N GLU A 23 -5.73 -5.21 -3.50
CA GLU A 23 -6.84 -5.60 -4.37
C GLU A 23 -7.06 -7.12 -4.44
N ASN A 24 -6.76 -7.81 -3.34
CA ASN A 24 -6.87 -9.26 -3.19
C ASN A 24 -8.25 -9.73 -2.66
N MET A 25 -9.12 -8.79 -2.31
CA MET A 25 -10.47 -9.11 -1.82
C MET A 25 -11.43 -9.55 -2.92
N GLY A 26 -12.32 -10.48 -2.57
CA GLY A 26 -13.46 -10.80 -3.41
C GLY A 26 -14.44 -9.62 -3.53
N SER A 27 -15.30 -9.61 -4.56
CA SER A 27 -16.22 -8.50 -4.80
C SER A 27 -17.17 -8.22 -3.63
N VAL A 28 -17.75 -9.27 -3.04
CA VAL A 28 -18.67 -9.15 -1.90
C VAL A 28 -17.93 -8.64 -0.66
N GLU A 29 -16.78 -9.24 -0.36
CA GLU A 29 -15.94 -8.86 0.78
C GLU A 29 -15.49 -7.41 0.69
N ARG A 30 -15.02 -6.99 -0.48
CA ARG A 30 -14.64 -5.61 -0.74
C ARG A 30 -15.79 -4.63 -0.50
N THR A 31 -16.98 -4.92 -1.04
CA THR A 31 -18.15 -4.05 -0.83
C THR A 31 -18.51 -3.96 0.65
N THR A 32 -18.50 -5.07 1.38
CA THR A 32 -18.77 -5.07 2.82
C THR A 32 -17.70 -4.30 3.60
N PHE A 33 -16.41 -4.43 3.24
CA PHE A 33 -15.34 -3.68 3.88
C PHE A 33 -15.45 -2.17 3.58
N GLU A 34 -15.78 -1.79 2.35
CA GLU A 34 -16.04 -0.39 1.97
C GLU A 34 -17.20 0.22 2.78
N GLU A 35 -18.26 -0.54 3.08
CA GLU A 35 -19.33 -0.11 4.00
C GLU A 35 -18.79 0.16 5.42
N VAL A 36 -17.86 -0.66 5.93
CA VAL A 36 -17.21 -0.41 7.23
C VAL A 36 -16.40 0.90 7.20
N LEU A 37 -15.64 1.15 6.13
CA LEU A 37 -14.86 2.38 5.96
C LEU A 37 -15.75 3.64 5.92
N VAL A 38 -17.00 3.53 5.46
CA VAL A 38 -17.95 4.67 5.51
C VAL A 38 -18.27 5.05 6.96
N HIS A 39 -18.27 4.08 7.88
CA HIS A 39 -18.69 4.28 9.27
C HIS A 39 -17.53 4.52 10.25
N ASP A 40 -16.29 4.26 9.86
CA ASP A 40 -15.09 4.48 10.68
C ASP A 40 -14.08 5.38 9.94
N ASP A 41 -14.05 6.65 10.33
CA ASP A 41 -13.20 7.66 9.70
C ASP A 41 -11.69 7.39 9.91
N ASP A 42 -11.30 6.90 11.10
CA ASP A 42 -9.90 6.59 11.43
C ASP A 42 -9.41 5.41 10.56
N LEU A 43 -10.23 4.36 10.44
CA LEU A 43 -9.91 3.20 9.62
C LEU A 43 -9.89 3.55 8.13
N ARG A 44 -10.82 4.41 7.67
CA ARG A 44 -10.83 4.91 6.30
C ARG A 44 -9.58 5.70 5.96
N GLU A 45 -9.15 6.59 6.86
CA GLU A 45 -7.90 7.34 6.69
C GLU A 45 -6.69 6.42 6.64
N LEU A 46 -6.64 5.39 7.50
CA LEU A 46 -5.58 4.38 7.50
C LEU A 46 -5.53 3.62 6.16
N ALA A 47 -6.67 3.12 5.68
CA ALA A 47 -6.74 2.36 4.43
C ALA A 47 -6.33 3.20 3.22
N PHE A 48 -6.78 4.47 3.14
CA PHE A 48 -6.36 5.38 2.07
C PHE A 48 -4.88 5.73 2.15
N SER A 49 -4.36 6.01 3.35
CA SER A 49 -2.94 6.31 3.56
C SER A 49 -2.05 5.13 3.18
N ALA A 50 -2.44 3.90 3.52
CA ALA A 50 -1.75 2.68 3.13
C ALA A 50 -1.73 2.49 1.61
N LYS A 51 -2.87 2.71 0.93
CA LYS A 51 -2.99 2.61 -0.54
C LYS A 51 -2.07 3.60 -1.26
N GLU A 52 -2.10 4.86 -0.82
CA GLU A 52 -1.25 5.91 -1.39
C GLU A 52 0.23 5.68 -1.09
N GLY A 53 0.56 5.25 0.13
CA GLY A 53 1.92 4.90 0.53
C GLY A 53 2.52 3.79 -0.32
N LYS A 54 1.75 2.74 -0.61
CA LYS A 54 2.18 1.65 -1.51
C LYS A 54 2.45 2.16 -2.93
N ARG A 55 1.54 2.98 -3.48
CA ARG A 55 1.70 3.60 -4.80
C ARG A 55 2.98 4.43 -4.89
N LEU A 56 3.26 5.26 -3.88
CA LEU A 56 4.48 6.07 -3.82
C LEU A 56 5.73 5.21 -3.71
N LEU A 57 5.69 4.14 -2.90
CA LEU A 57 6.82 3.22 -2.75
C LEU A 57 7.17 2.54 -4.09
N GLU A 58 6.17 2.09 -4.84
CA GLU A 58 6.35 1.52 -6.18
C GLU A 58 7.00 2.54 -7.14
N GLN A 59 6.49 3.78 -7.16
CA GLN A 59 7.08 4.85 -7.96
C GLN A 59 8.55 5.12 -7.59
N PHE A 60 8.88 5.16 -6.30
CA PHE A 60 10.27 5.35 -5.87
C PHE A 60 11.16 4.17 -6.25
N ARG A 61 10.65 2.93 -6.17
CA ARG A 61 11.40 1.74 -6.62
C ARG A 61 11.71 1.83 -8.11
N ASP A 62 10.75 2.24 -8.93
CA ASP A 62 10.96 2.41 -10.38
C ASP A 62 11.99 3.51 -10.68
N ILE A 63 11.91 4.65 -10.00
CA ILE A 63 12.90 5.73 -10.13
C ILE A 63 14.30 5.21 -9.77
N LYS A 64 14.44 4.48 -8.66
CA LYS A 64 15.73 3.94 -8.20
C LYS A 64 16.26 2.82 -9.10
N ALA A 65 15.40 1.98 -9.67
CA ALA A 65 15.81 0.97 -10.64
C ALA A 65 16.35 1.60 -11.93
N ASN A 66 15.75 2.72 -12.36
CA ASN A 66 16.18 3.47 -13.53
C ASN A 66 17.39 4.38 -13.26
N GLU A 67 17.76 4.62 -12.00
CA GLU A 67 18.96 5.37 -11.63
C GLU A 67 20.23 4.61 -12.08
N GLY A 68 21.09 5.29 -12.85
CA GLY A 68 22.26 4.69 -13.48
C GLY A 68 21.95 3.69 -14.60
N PHE A 69 20.70 3.58 -15.06
CA PHE A 69 20.34 2.72 -16.20
C PHE A 69 21.08 3.14 -17.47
N LEU A 70 21.13 4.45 -17.75
CA LEU A 70 21.86 4.99 -18.91
C LEU A 70 23.36 4.69 -18.83
N ASP A 71 23.96 4.80 -17.65
CA ASP A 71 25.37 4.49 -17.45
C ASP A 71 25.65 3.00 -17.68
N ARG A 72 24.81 2.11 -17.13
CA ARG A 72 24.90 0.65 -17.36
C ARG A 72 24.69 0.29 -18.83
N LEU A 73 23.76 0.96 -19.51
CA LEU A 73 23.49 0.76 -20.93
C LEU A 73 24.69 1.19 -21.79
N LEU A 74 25.24 2.38 -21.55
CA LEU A 74 26.42 2.88 -22.26
C LEU A 74 27.64 2.00 -22.02
N GLN A 75 27.83 1.51 -20.80
CA GLN A 75 28.92 0.59 -20.47
C GLN A 75 28.76 -0.74 -21.21
N SER A 76 27.54 -1.30 -21.29
CA SER A 76 27.24 -2.53 -22.04
C SER A 76 27.51 -2.40 -23.54
N ILE A 77 27.09 -1.29 -24.15
CA ILE A 77 27.37 -1.01 -25.57
C ILE A 77 28.87 -0.88 -25.82
N SER A 78 29.58 -0.15 -24.95
CA SER A 78 31.02 0.10 -25.10
C SER A 78 31.90 -1.13 -24.79
N SER A 79 31.34 -2.16 -24.14
CA SER A 79 32.05 -3.40 -23.80
C SER A 79 31.91 -4.48 -24.87
N ASN A 80 31.04 -4.27 -25.87
CA ASN A 80 30.76 -5.20 -26.96
C ASN A 80 31.36 -4.76 -28.31
N ASP A 81 32.12 -3.65 -28.31
CA ASP A 81 33.02 -3.21 -29.40
C ASP A 81 34.48 -3.54 -29.06
#